data_AF-A0A412AR23-F1
#
_entry.id   AF-A0A412AR23-F1
#
_cell.length_a   1.000
_cell.length_b   1.000
_cell.length_c   1.000
_cell.angle_alpha   90.00
_cell.angle_beta   90.00
_cell.angle_gamma   90.00
#
_symmetry.space_group_name_H-M   'P 1'
#
loop_
_entity.id
_entity.type
_entity.pdbx_description
1 polymer ?
#
loop_
_entity_poly.entity_id
_entity_poly.type
_entity_poly.pdbx_seq_one_letter_code
_entity_poly.pdbx_strand_id
1 'polypeptide(L)'
;MVGTKTVSVKLDSRLYTALKTRAELDKSNVSDVIRSLLCSALAAEELDLYGNEVAGFIRGVVDARMDVATLDIERKLDAAEDRIAAVLSRPMTAAIMAGLMSADVLKASYASLDDVPVADIWKNYLAQAGELSRAGLGRIDEVKLHARERADG
;
A
#
# COMPACT_ATOMS: atom_id res chain seq x y z
N MET A 1 -10.61 39.01 -1.55
CA MET A 1 -9.52 40.00 -1.52
C MET A 1 -8.27 39.28 -1.01
N VAL A 2 -7.23 39.18 -1.81
CA VAL A 2 -5.94 38.62 -1.35
C VAL A 2 -5.30 39.65 -0.42
N GLY A 3 -5.15 39.32 0.86
CA GLY A 3 -4.56 40.23 1.84
C GLY A 3 -3.08 40.44 1.55
N THR A 4 -2.65 41.69 1.37
CA THR A 4 -1.23 42.03 1.22
C THR A 4 -0.55 42.09 2.58
N LYS A 5 0.54 41.35 2.78
CA LYS A 5 1.38 41.40 3.99
C LYS A 5 2.69 42.12 3.70
N THR A 6 3.03 43.13 4.50
CA THR A 6 4.29 43.87 4.38
C THR A 6 5.41 43.15 5.13
N VAL A 7 6.55 42.94 4.47
CA VAL A 7 7.75 42.28 5.04
C VAL A 7 8.97 43.17 4.76
N SER A 8 9.83 43.37 5.76
CA SER A 8 11.09 44.09 5.60
C SER A 8 12.25 43.13 5.35
N VAL A 9 13.06 43.39 4.32
CA VAL A 9 14.21 42.56 3.94
C VAL A 9 15.47 43.44 3.90
N LYS A 10 16.58 42.94 4.43
CA LYS A 10 17.89 43.60 4.32
C LYS A 10 18.54 43.18 3.01
N LEU A 11 18.88 44.16 2.16
CA LEU A 11 19.54 43.95 0.88
C LEU A 11 20.89 44.66 0.89
N ASP A 12 21.89 44.10 0.22
CA ASP A 12 23.13 44.81 -0.01
C ASP A 12 22.93 45.99 -0.99
N SER A 13 23.80 46.99 -0.90
CA SER A 13 23.67 48.21 -1.70
C SER A 13 23.72 47.96 -3.21
N ARG A 14 24.45 46.94 -3.67
CA ARG A 14 24.60 46.64 -5.10
C ARG A 14 23.32 46.02 -5.65
N LEU A 15 22.74 45.07 -4.92
CA LEU A 15 21.47 44.44 -5.25
C LEU A 15 20.33 45.46 -5.24
N TYR A 16 20.26 46.33 -4.22
CA TYR A 16 19.26 47.39 -4.18
C TYR A 16 19.37 48.34 -5.38
N THR A 17 20.61 48.70 -5.78
CA THR A 17 20.84 49.55 -6.95
C THR A 17 20.34 48.88 -8.23
N ALA A 18 20.65 47.59 -8.42
CA ALA A 18 20.17 46.84 -9.59
C ALA A 18 18.63 46.76 -9.65
N LEU A 19 17.97 46.50 -8.52
CA LEU A 19 16.51 46.47 -8.42
C LEU A 19 15.90 47.84 -8.73
N LYS A 20 16.52 48.91 -8.24
CA LYS A 20 16.08 50.29 -8.50
C LYS A 20 16.20 50.66 -9.98
N THR A 21 17.33 50.38 -10.61
CA THR A 21 17.53 50.63 -12.05
C THR A 21 16.51 49.86 -12.89
N ARG A 22 16.22 48.60 -12.53
CA ARG A 22 15.18 47.81 -13.22
C ARG A 22 13.79 48.41 -13.04
N ALA A 23 13.45 48.85 -11.83
CA ALA A 23 12.17 49.51 -11.56
C ALA A 23 12.01 50.79 -12.40
N GLU A 24 13.08 51.59 -12.54
CA GLU A 24 13.09 52.78 -13.39
C GLU A 24 12.89 52.46 -14.87
N LEU A 25 13.55 51.41 -15.40
CA LEU A 25 13.38 50.94 -16.77
C LEU A 25 11.95 50.45 -17.05
N ASP A 26 11.37 49.70 -16.11
CA ASP A 26 10.04 49.11 -16.23
C ASP A 26 8.92 50.10 -15.82
N LYS A 27 9.25 51.35 -15.47
CA LYS A 27 8.33 52.37 -14.93
C LYS A 27 7.47 51.85 -13.77
N SER A 28 8.08 51.05 -12.91
CA SER A 28 7.44 50.40 -11.75
C SER A 28 8.13 50.79 -10.45
N ASN A 29 7.64 50.29 -9.31
CA ASN A 29 8.33 50.45 -8.04
C ASN A 29 9.15 49.20 -7.69
N VAL A 30 10.13 49.36 -6.79
CA VAL A 30 11.02 48.27 -6.35
C VAL A 30 10.24 47.08 -5.77
N SER A 31 9.11 47.33 -5.09
CA SER A 31 8.30 46.23 -4.52
C SER A 31 7.63 45.39 -5.59
N ASP A 32 7.18 46.00 -6.70
CA ASP A 32 6.58 45.28 -7.83
C ASP A 32 7.62 44.42 -8.55
N VAL A 33 8.83 44.96 -8.75
CA VAL A 33 9.96 44.20 -9.30
C VAL A 33 10.31 43.01 -8.41
N ILE A 34 10.44 43.22 -7.09
CA ILE A 34 10.72 42.14 -6.13
C ILE A 34 9.62 41.08 -6.17
N ARG A 35 8.35 41.49 -6.20
CA ARG A 35 7.22 40.55 -6.24
C ARG A 35 7.24 39.72 -7.52
N SER A 36 7.46 40.35 -8.68
CA SER A 36 7.54 39.67 -9.97
C SER A 36 8.69 38.65 -10.02
N LEU A 37 9.85 39.04 -9.51
CA LEU A 37 11.02 38.15 -9.40
C LEU A 37 10.76 36.96 -8.48
N LEU A 38 10.14 37.18 -7.31
CA LEU A 38 9.79 36.12 -6.38
C LEU A 38 8.77 35.15 -6.98
N CYS A 39 7.72 35.64 -7.64
CA CYS A 39 6.75 34.79 -8.34
C CYS A 39 7.42 33.95 -9.43
N SER A 40 8.31 34.55 -10.21
CA SER A 40 9.04 33.84 -11.26
C SER A 40 10.00 32.78 -10.68
N ALA A 41 10.67 33.08 -9.58
CA ALA A 41 11.55 32.13 -8.88
C ALA A 41 10.75 30.96 -8.29
N LEU A 42 9.62 31.24 -7.62
CA LEU A 42 8.74 30.20 -7.08
C LEU A 42 8.15 29.33 -8.18
N ALA A 43 7.81 29.89 -9.34
CA ALA A 43 7.36 29.10 -10.49
C ALA A 43 8.48 28.22 -11.06
N ALA A 44 9.72 28.72 -11.13
CA ALA A 44 10.88 27.96 -11.59
C ALA A 44 11.27 26.83 -10.62
N GLU A 45 11.04 27.01 -9.32
CA GLU A 45 11.24 25.99 -8.27
C GLU A 45 10.03 25.06 -8.12
N GLU A 46 9.03 25.14 -9.00
CA GLU A 46 7.74 24.41 -8.91
C GLU A 46 6.96 24.67 -7.60
N LEU A 47 7.39 25.65 -6.80
CA LEU A 47 6.77 26.03 -5.53
C LEU A 47 5.52 26.89 -5.69
N ASP A 48 5.33 27.52 -6.86
CA ASP A 48 4.08 28.19 -7.21
C ASP A 48 2.88 27.21 -7.24
N LEU A 49 3.15 25.92 -7.51
CA LEU A 49 2.19 24.80 -7.40
C LEU A 49 1.89 24.43 -5.93
N TYR A 50 2.42 25.11 -4.92
CA TYR A 50 2.04 24.85 -3.53
C TYR A 50 1.18 25.96 -2.94
N GLY A 51 0.98 27.06 -3.67
CA GLY A 51 0.25 28.25 -3.19
C GLY A 51 -1.06 28.57 -3.91
N ASN A 52 -1.39 27.90 -5.02
CA ASN A 52 -2.57 28.22 -5.84
C ASN A 52 -3.63 27.11 -5.88
N GLU A 53 -4.88 27.49 -6.18
CA GLU A 53 -6.06 26.60 -6.17
C GLU A 53 -5.95 25.44 -7.17
N VAL A 54 -5.30 25.65 -8.32
CA VAL A 54 -5.12 24.62 -9.36
C VAL A 54 -4.28 23.47 -8.84
N ALA A 55 -3.25 23.77 -8.06
CA ALA A 55 -2.39 22.74 -7.54
C ALA A 55 -2.97 22.04 -6.30
N GLY A 56 -3.84 22.72 -5.55
CA GLY A 56 -4.73 22.06 -4.58
C GLY A 56 -5.66 21.05 -5.26
N PHE A 57 -6.24 21.42 -6.40
CA PHE A 57 -7.06 20.51 -7.22
C PHE A 57 -6.26 19.32 -7.77
N ILE A 58 -5.09 19.56 -8.35
CA ILE A 58 -4.22 18.49 -8.88
C ILE A 58 -3.87 17.50 -7.76
N ARG A 59 -3.52 17.99 -6.58
CA ARG A 59 -3.21 17.14 -5.42
C ARG A 59 -4.41 16.31 -4.98
N GLY A 60 -5.58 16.92 -4.84
CA GLY A 60 -6.80 16.19 -4.51
C GLY A 60 -7.14 15.10 -5.52
N VAL A 61 -6.92 15.34 -6.82
CA VAL A 61 -7.10 14.33 -7.87
C VAL A 61 -6.06 13.21 -7.78
N VAL A 62 -4.78 13.56 -7.55
CA VAL A 62 -3.70 12.57 -7.41
C VAL A 62 -3.92 11.70 -6.18
N ASP A 63 -4.23 12.30 -5.02
CA ASP A 63 -4.50 11.58 -3.78
C ASP A 63 -5.67 10.61 -3.96
N ALA A 64 -6.79 11.09 -4.50
CA ALA A 64 -7.94 10.22 -4.80
C ALA A 64 -7.58 9.08 -5.77
N ARG A 65 -6.67 9.32 -6.73
CA ARG A 65 -6.23 8.27 -7.65
C ARG A 65 -5.30 7.26 -6.98
N MET A 66 -4.43 7.72 -6.07
CA MET A 66 -3.56 6.86 -5.28
C MET A 66 -4.39 5.99 -4.33
N ASP A 67 -5.42 6.53 -3.68
CA ASP A 67 -6.34 5.75 -2.84
C ASP A 67 -7.00 4.61 -3.61
N VAL A 68 -7.50 4.90 -4.82
CA VAL A 68 -8.09 3.87 -5.71
C VAL A 68 -7.04 2.83 -6.13
N ALA A 69 -5.80 3.24 -6.36
CA ALA A 69 -4.72 2.31 -6.71
C ALA A 69 -4.35 1.39 -5.53
N THR A 70 -4.29 1.93 -4.32
CA THR A 70 -4.07 1.16 -3.08
C THR A 70 -5.15 0.10 -2.90
N LEU A 71 -6.42 0.48 -3.01
CA LEU A 71 -7.55 -0.47 -2.90
C LEU A 71 -7.50 -1.59 -3.97
N ASP A 72 -7.09 -1.27 -5.20
CA ASP A 72 -6.96 -2.29 -6.25
C ASP A 72 -5.79 -3.26 -5.98
N ILE A 73 -4.69 -2.78 -5.40
CA ILE A 73 -3.56 -3.62 -4.99
C ILE A 73 -3.99 -4.56 -3.86
N GLU A 74 -4.67 -4.07 -2.83
CA GLU A 74 -5.18 -4.88 -1.72
C GLU A 74 -6.11 -5.99 -2.22
N ARG A 75 -7.06 -5.64 -3.10
CA ARG A 75 -7.98 -6.63 -3.69
C ARG A 75 -7.25 -7.70 -4.51
N LYS A 76 -6.21 -7.31 -5.25
CA LYS A 76 -5.38 -8.26 -6.02
C LYS A 76 -4.55 -9.15 -5.12
N LEU A 77 -4.07 -8.63 -3.99
CA LEU A 77 -3.33 -9.39 -2.99
C LEU A 77 -4.24 -10.46 -2.36
N ASP A 78 -5.44 -10.08 -1.90
CA ASP A 78 -6.42 -11.03 -1.36
C ASP A 78 -6.75 -12.14 -2.37
N ALA A 79 -7.00 -11.77 -3.64
CA ALA A 79 -7.28 -12.75 -4.68
C ALA A 79 -6.07 -13.67 -5.00
N ALA A 80 -4.84 -13.19 -4.83
CA ALA A 80 -3.63 -13.99 -5.00
C ALA A 80 -3.45 -14.97 -3.83
N GLU A 81 -3.68 -14.52 -2.60
CA GLU A 81 -3.65 -15.37 -1.41
C GLU A 81 -4.67 -16.51 -1.51
N ASP A 82 -5.91 -16.22 -1.92
CA ASP A 82 -6.95 -17.24 -2.11
C ASP A 82 -6.55 -18.29 -3.16
N ARG A 83 -5.93 -17.84 -4.26
CA ARG A 83 -5.43 -18.76 -5.30
C ARG A 83 -4.29 -19.62 -4.76
N ILE A 84 -3.37 -19.06 -3.99
CA ILE A 84 -2.26 -19.81 -3.36
C ILE A 84 -2.83 -20.85 -2.40
N ALA A 85 -3.80 -20.49 -1.56
CA ALA A 85 -4.46 -21.43 -0.66
C ALA A 85 -5.17 -22.56 -1.43
N ALA A 86 -5.85 -22.25 -2.52
CA ALA A 86 -6.49 -23.23 -3.40
C ALA A 86 -5.47 -24.16 -4.09
N VAL A 87 -4.33 -23.62 -4.53
CA VAL A 87 -3.26 -24.41 -5.17
C VAL A 87 -2.52 -25.29 -4.17
N LEU A 88 -2.30 -24.85 -2.93
CA LEU A 88 -1.59 -25.63 -1.91
C LEU A 88 -2.46 -26.71 -1.24
N SER A 89 -3.77 -26.46 -1.09
CA SER A 89 -4.71 -27.42 -0.48
C SER A 89 -4.92 -28.69 -1.33
N ARG A 90 -4.91 -28.57 -2.67
CA ARG A 90 -5.11 -29.69 -3.60
C ARG A 90 -4.01 -30.77 -3.57
N PRO A 91 -2.70 -30.45 -3.71
CA PRO A 91 -1.63 -31.43 -3.63
C PRO A 91 -1.48 -31.99 -2.22
N MET A 92 -1.77 -31.21 -1.18
CA MET A 92 -1.82 -31.72 0.19
C MET A 92 -2.91 -32.80 0.33
N THR A 93 -4.12 -32.54 -0.17
CA THR A 93 -5.21 -33.53 -0.20
C THR A 93 -4.84 -34.76 -1.04
N ALA A 94 -4.20 -34.58 -2.20
CA ALA A 94 -3.80 -35.68 -3.08
C ALA A 94 -2.68 -36.54 -2.48
N ALA A 95 -1.65 -35.94 -1.87
CA ALA A 95 -0.57 -36.64 -1.20
C ALA A 95 -1.08 -37.48 -0.02
N ILE A 96 -2.04 -36.92 0.72
CA ILE A 96 -2.78 -37.62 1.77
C ILE A 96 -3.53 -38.84 1.21
N MET A 97 -4.28 -38.69 0.11
CA MET A 97 -5.02 -39.81 -0.50
C MET A 97 -4.09 -40.89 -1.06
N ALA A 98 -2.93 -40.52 -1.62
CA ALA A 98 -1.94 -41.48 -2.08
C ALA A 98 -1.31 -42.27 -0.92
N GLY A 99 -1.07 -41.61 0.22
CA GLY A 99 -0.66 -42.26 1.47
C GLY A 99 -1.70 -43.27 1.97
N LEU A 100 -2.99 -42.94 1.89
CA LEU A 100 -4.10 -43.83 2.26
C LEU A 100 -4.11 -45.10 1.39
N MET A 101 -4.06 -44.93 0.07
CA MET A 101 -4.02 -46.07 -0.86
C MET A 101 -2.81 -46.97 -0.59
N SER A 102 -1.67 -46.38 -0.23
CA SER A 102 -0.46 -47.13 0.11
C SER A 102 -0.62 -47.91 1.42
N ALA A 103 -1.31 -47.34 2.43
CA ALA A 103 -1.59 -48.01 3.70
C ALA A 103 -2.58 -49.18 3.54
N ASP A 104 -3.62 -49.02 2.72
CA ASP A 104 -4.58 -50.10 2.41
C ASP A 104 -3.91 -51.26 1.68
N VAL A 105 -3.02 -50.96 0.71
CA VAL A 105 -2.20 -51.97 0.03
C VAL A 105 -1.28 -52.69 1.03
N LEU A 106 -0.67 -51.97 1.97
CA LEU A 106 0.18 -52.57 3.00
C LEU A 106 -0.62 -53.50 3.91
N LYS A 107 -1.82 -53.08 4.35
CA LYS A 107 -2.70 -53.88 5.18
C LYS A 107 -3.16 -55.16 4.46
N ALA A 108 -3.56 -55.04 3.19
CA ALA A 108 -3.90 -56.18 2.35
C ALA A 108 -2.72 -57.15 2.12
N SER A 109 -1.48 -56.66 2.24
CA SER A 109 -0.27 -57.46 2.04
C SER A 109 0.18 -58.22 3.30
N TYR A 110 -0.28 -57.85 4.49
CA TYR A 110 0.15 -58.44 5.76
C TYR A 110 -1.01 -58.75 6.70
N ALA A 111 -1.32 -60.05 6.86
CA ALA A 111 -2.39 -60.54 7.75
C ALA A 111 -2.22 -60.14 9.23
N SER A 112 -1.02 -59.78 9.66
CA SER A 112 -0.74 -59.27 11.02
C SER A 112 -1.27 -57.86 11.28
N LEU A 113 -1.87 -57.20 10.28
CA LEU A 113 -2.38 -55.83 10.38
C LEU A 113 -3.92 -55.77 10.25
N ASP A 114 -4.62 -56.91 10.20
CA ASP A 114 -6.07 -56.99 9.94
C ASP A 114 -6.91 -56.22 10.98
N ASP A 115 -6.47 -56.25 12.24
CA ASP A 115 -7.09 -55.63 13.41
C ASP A 115 -6.75 -54.14 13.58
N VAL A 116 -5.86 -53.57 12.76
CA VAL A 116 -5.53 -52.14 12.83
C VAL A 116 -6.70 -51.30 12.30
N PRO A 117 -7.29 -50.37 13.09
CA PRO A 117 -8.44 -49.58 12.68
C PRO A 117 -8.00 -48.36 11.87
N VAL A 118 -7.43 -48.60 10.69
CA VAL A 118 -6.90 -47.57 9.77
C VAL A 118 -7.94 -46.49 9.49
N ALA A 119 -9.22 -46.86 9.34
CA ALA A 119 -10.32 -45.94 9.11
C ALA A 119 -10.56 -44.95 10.28
N ASP A 120 -10.36 -45.36 11.53
CA ASP A 120 -10.62 -44.52 12.71
C ASP A 120 -9.42 -43.65 13.07
N ILE A 121 -8.19 -44.17 12.92
CA ILE A 121 -6.96 -43.36 12.96
C ILE A 121 -7.05 -42.24 11.90
N TRP A 122 -7.58 -42.59 10.73
CA TRP A 122 -7.76 -41.68 9.61
C TRP A 122 -8.84 -40.61 9.85
N LYS A 123 -10.02 -40.98 10.38
CA LYS A 123 -11.04 -39.99 10.78
C LYS A 123 -10.49 -38.94 11.75
N ASN A 124 -9.65 -39.37 12.69
CA ASN A 124 -8.99 -38.46 13.61
C ASN A 124 -7.98 -37.54 12.91
N TYR A 125 -7.18 -38.04 11.98
CA TYR A 125 -6.26 -37.20 11.19
C TYR A 125 -6.99 -36.20 10.28
N LEU A 126 -8.10 -36.60 9.65
CA LEU A 126 -8.95 -35.71 8.85
C LEU A 126 -9.62 -34.63 9.71
N ALA A 127 -10.10 -35.00 10.89
CA ALA A 127 -10.64 -34.04 11.86
C ALA A 127 -9.56 -33.05 12.30
N GLN A 128 -8.36 -33.53 12.65
CA GLN A 128 -7.23 -32.68 13.03
C GLN A 128 -6.75 -31.78 11.88
N ALA A 129 -6.73 -32.27 10.64
CA ALA A 129 -6.38 -31.47 9.46
C ALA A 129 -7.45 -30.41 9.16
N GLY A 130 -8.74 -30.75 9.32
CA GLY A 130 -9.86 -29.81 9.19
C GLY A 130 -9.91 -28.77 10.31
N GLU A 131 -9.47 -29.12 11.51
CA GLU A 131 -9.27 -28.20 12.63
C GLU A 131 -8.04 -27.31 12.41
N LEU A 132 -6.92 -27.86 11.94
CA LEU A 132 -5.71 -27.09 11.56
C LEU A 132 -5.99 -26.09 10.44
N SER A 133 -6.79 -26.47 9.44
CA SER A 133 -7.19 -25.58 8.35
C SER A 133 -8.10 -24.44 8.86
N ARG A 134 -9.06 -24.73 9.74
CA ARG A 134 -9.91 -23.69 10.38
C ARG A 134 -9.13 -22.81 11.36
N ALA A 135 -8.23 -23.38 12.16
CA ALA A 135 -7.37 -22.64 13.07
C ALA A 135 -6.31 -21.81 12.33
N GLY A 136 -5.91 -22.23 11.13
CA GLY A 136 -5.07 -21.46 10.20
C GLY A 136 -5.83 -20.28 9.60
N LEU A 137 -7.06 -20.49 9.15
CA LEU A 137 -7.96 -19.42 8.65
C LEU A 137 -8.24 -18.36 9.73
N GLY A 138 -8.59 -18.78 10.95
CA GLY A 138 -8.80 -17.85 12.08
C GLY A 138 -7.56 -17.03 12.44
N ARG A 139 -6.36 -17.63 12.37
CA ARG A 139 -5.09 -16.90 12.58
C ARG A 139 -4.77 -15.93 11.45
N ILE A 140 -5.10 -16.28 10.21
CA ILE A 140 -4.89 -15.40 9.05
C ILE A 140 -5.81 -14.18 9.17
N ASP A 141 -7.07 -14.35 9.57
CA ASP A 141 -7.99 -13.23 9.75
C ASP A 141 -7.55 -12.29 10.89
N GLU A 142 -7.03 -12.83 11.99
CA GLU A 142 -6.42 -12.05 13.09
C GLU A 142 -5.16 -11.30 12.64
N VAL A 143 -4.29 -11.94 11.84
CA VAL A 143 -3.10 -11.30 11.27
C VAL A 143 -3.49 -10.21 10.27
N LYS A 144 -4.53 -10.42 9.45
CA LYS A 144 -5.08 -9.41 8.53
C LYS A 144 -5.65 -8.23 9.29
N LEU A 145 -6.39 -8.47 10.38
CA LEU A 145 -6.93 -7.41 11.23
C LEU A 145 -5.81 -6.57 11.86
N HIS A 146 -4.80 -7.21 12.45
CA HIS A 146 -3.65 -6.50 13.03
C HIS A 146 -2.76 -5.79 11.99
N ALA A 147 -2.72 -6.27 10.75
CA ALA A 147 -2.03 -5.58 9.66
C ALA A 147 -2.78 -4.31 9.24
N ARG A 148 -4.12 -4.36 9.18
CA ARG A 148 -4.97 -3.20 8.91
C ARG A 148 -4.90 -2.15 10.03
N GLU A 149 -4.97 -2.58 11.28
CA GLU A 149 -4.82 -1.70 12.45
C GLU A 149 -3.46 -1.00 12.52
N ARG A 150 -2.38 -1.61 11.99
CA ARG A 150 -1.06 -0.96 11.89
C ARG A 150 -0.92 -0.02 10.69
N ALA A 151 -1.76 -0.17 9.67
CA ALA A 151 -1.76 0.73 8.52
C ALA A 151 -2.58 2.00 8.77
N ASP A 152 -3.58 1.93 9.66
CA ASP A 152 -4.50 3.03 10.02
C ASP A 152 -4.03 3.91 11.20
N GLY A 153 -2.87 3.62 11.82
CA GLY A 153 -2.29 4.36 12.96
C GLY A 153 -0.95 5.00 12.64
#